data_AF-A0A969W9G7-F1
#
_entry.id   AF-A0A969W9G7-F1
#
_cell.length_a   1.000
_cell.length_b   1.000
_cell.length_c   1.000
_cell.angle_alpha   90.00
_cell.angle_beta   90.00
_cell.angle_gamma   90.00
#
_symmetry.space_group_name_H-M   'P 1'
#
loop_
_entity.id
_entity.type
_entity.pdbx_description
1 polymer ?
#
loop_
_entity_poly.entity_id
_entity_poly.type
_entity_poly.pdbx_seq_one_letter_code
_entity_poly.pdbx_strand_id
1 'polypeptide(L)'
;MPMPGPRTTYRFSPEFKATAVRLSQLPGVAIKDVAESLYIHPFMLSRWRKQAREGLIVTKGVSVDRDVAEELKELRKVKKAYEQLKLEHDLLKKAIAFTSERRAKSSPTSKAVKGNTR
;
A
#
# COMPACT_ATOMS: atom_id res chain seq x y z
N MET A 1 -8.43 8.57 10.20
CA MET A 1 -9.29 8.13 9.08
C MET A 1 -9.05 9.09 7.92
N PRO A 2 -8.69 8.64 6.70
CA PRO A 2 -8.63 9.53 5.55
C PRO A 2 -10.04 10.08 5.28
N MET A 3 -10.13 11.39 5.07
CA MET A 3 -11.41 12.09 4.85
C MET A 3 -12.08 11.57 3.57
N PRO A 4 -13.41 11.36 3.56
CA PRO A 4 -14.12 11.10 2.32
C PRO A 4 -14.08 12.38 1.49
N GLY A 5 -13.29 12.39 0.42
CA GLY A 5 -13.25 13.54 -0.48
C GLY A 5 -14.61 13.82 -1.12
N PRO A 6 -14.75 15.01 -1.74
CA PRO A 6 -16.03 15.60 -2.10
C PRO A 6 -16.89 14.62 -2.90
N ARG A 7 -18.16 14.47 -2.49
CA ARG A 7 -19.15 13.61 -3.14
C ARG A 7 -19.30 14.05 -4.61
N THR A 8 -18.62 13.36 -5.51
CA THR A 8 -18.67 13.63 -6.94
C THR A 8 -20.01 13.16 -7.52
N THR A 9 -21.00 14.05 -7.58
CA THR A 9 -21.97 14.05 -8.70
C THR A 9 -21.35 14.68 -9.96
N TYR A 10 -20.01 14.71 -10.03
CA TYR A 10 -19.27 15.13 -11.21
C TYR A 10 -19.32 14.00 -12.24
N ARG A 11 -20.00 14.24 -13.37
CA ARG A 11 -19.94 13.34 -14.52
C ARG A 11 -18.50 13.35 -15.04
N PHE A 12 -17.72 12.33 -14.71
CA PHE A 12 -16.38 12.13 -15.26
C PHE A 12 -16.43 12.16 -16.79
N SER A 13 -15.49 12.89 -17.41
CA SER A 13 -15.39 13.00 -18.85
C SER A 13 -15.18 11.62 -19.49
N PRO A 14 -15.65 11.41 -20.74
CA PRO A 14 -15.43 10.16 -21.45
C PRO A 14 -13.95 9.84 -21.62
N GLU A 15 -13.11 10.86 -21.86
CA GLU A 15 -11.66 10.70 -21.95
C GLU A 15 -11.05 10.22 -20.63
N PHE A 16 -11.44 10.81 -19.49
CA PHE A 16 -10.97 10.37 -18.19
C PHE A 16 -11.30 8.90 -17.92
N LYS A 17 -12.53 8.48 -18.26
CA LYS A 17 -12.94 7.08 -18.13
C LYS A 17 -12.12 6.16 -19.03
N ALA A 18 -11.84 6.58 -20.26
CA ALA A 18 -11.03 5.80 -21.20
C ALA A 18 -9.59 5.63 -20.69
N THR A 19 -8.96 6.69 -20.21
CA THR A 19 -7.62 6.65 -19.60
C THR A 19 -7.58 5.78 -18.35
N ALA A 20 -8.56 5.92 -17.45
CA ALA A 20 -8.65 5.11 -16.24
C ALA A 20 -8.78 3.61 -16.57
N VAL A 21 -9.62 3.26 -17.54
CA VAL A 21 -9.76 1.88 -18.02
C VAL A 21 -8.46 1.38 -18.64
N ARG A 22 -7.77 2.19 -19.45
CA ARG A 22 -6.49 1.82 -20.08
C ARG A 22 -5.40 1.55 -19.04
N LEU A 23 -5.28 2.41 -18.03
CA LEU A 23 -4.37 2.22 -16.89
C LEU A 23 -4.65 0.91 -16.14
N SER A 24 -5.93 0.56 -15.97
CA SER A 24 -6.32 -0.69 -15.30
C SER A 24 -6.06 -1.96 -16.13
N GLN A 25 -5.88 -1.83 -17.45
CA GLN A 25 -5.60 -2.95 -18.37
C GLN A 25 -4.11 -3.28 -18.47
N LEU A 26 -3.23 -2.42 -17.97
CA LEU A 26 -1.80 -2.66 -17.97
C LEU A 26 -1.43 -3.92 -17.16
N PRO A 27 -0.46 -4.72 -17.61
CA PRO A 27 -0.09 -5.97 -16.94
C PRO A 27 0.52 -5.68 -15.56
N GLY A 28 0.06 -6.43 -14.55
CA GLY A 28 0.52 -6.26 -13.16
C GLY A 28 -0.07 -5.05 -12.43
N VAL A 29 -1.11 -4.41 -12.99
CA VAL A 29 -1.83 -3.30 -12.36
C VAL A 29 -3.11 -3.78 -11.67
N ALA A 30 -3.16 -3.59 -10.35
CA ALA A 30 -4.38 -3.84 -9.58
C ALA A 30 -5.38 -2.69 -9.74
N ILE A 31 -6.67 -3.04 -9.84
CA ILE A 31 -7.77 -2.07 -9.97
C ILE A 31 -7.79 -1.12 -8.77
N LYS A 32 -7.52 -1.63 -7.57
CA LYS A 32 -7.52 -0.85 -6.33
C LYS A 32 -6.49 0.28 -6.39
N ASP A 33 -5.26 -0.04 -6.78
CA ASP A 33 -4.16 0.92 -6.85
C ASP A 33 -4.45 2.06 -7.84
N VAL A 34 -5.02 1.75 -9.01
CA VAL A 34 -5.38 2.76 -10.02
C VAL A 34 -6.54 3.62 -9.52
N ALA A 35 -7.51 3.01 -8.85
CA ALA A 35 -8.63 3.73 -8.29
C ALA A 35 -8.17 4.69 -7.18
N GLU A 36 -7.26 4.24 -6.32
CA GLU A 36 -6.65 5.07 -5.27
C GLU A 36 -5.83 6.23 -5.86
N SER A 37 -5.02 5.98 -6.90
CA SER A 37 -4.24 7.04 -7.56
C SER A 37 -5.12 8.08 -8.27
N LEU A 38 -6.25 7.66 -8.83
CA LEU A 38 -7.22 8.55 -9.48
C LEU A 38 -8.26 9.12 -8.50
N TYR A 39 -8.13 8.81 -7.21
CA TYR A 39 -9.06 9.22 -6.16
C TYR A 39 -10.54 8.87 -6.48
N ILE A 40 -10.75 7.70 -7.08
CA ILE A 40 -12.07 7.15 -7.40
C ILE A 40 -12.33 5.86 -6.60
N HIS A 41 -13.59 5.54 -6.37
CA HIS A 41 -13.93 4.27 -5.73
C HIS A 41 -13.63 3.08 -6.66
N PRO A 42 -12.97 1.99 -6.21
CA PRO A 42 -12.62 0.84 -7.06
C PRO A 42 -13.80 0.23 -7.83
N PHE A 43 -15.00 0.27 -7.23
CA PHE A 43 -16.24 -0.15 -7.89
C PHE A 43 -16.54 0.62 -9.19
N MET A 44 -16.26 1.93 -9.22
CA MET A 44 -16.47 2.78 -10.40
C MET A 44 -15.57 2.31 -11.55
N LEU A 45 -14.31 2.02 -11.24
CA LEU A 45 -13.34 1.55 -12.23
C LEU A 45 -13.72 0.16 -12.77
N SER A 46 -14.18 -0.75 -11.91
CA SER A 46 -14.72 -2.05 -12.33
C SER A 46 -15.93 -1.90 -13.25
N ARG A 47 -16.84 -0.96 -12.94
CA ARG A 47 -17.99 -0.63 -13.79
C ARG A 47 -17.55 -0.11 -15.16
N TRP A 48 -16.57 0.80 -15.21
CA TRP A 48 -16.05 1.31 -16.47
C TRP A 48 -15.32 0.25 -17.30
N ARG A 49 -14.62 -0.71 -16.69
CA ARG A 49 -14.07 -1.87 -17.42
C ARG A 49 -15.15 -2.71 -18.08
N LYS A 50 -16.30 -2.88 -17.42
CA LYS A 50 -17.46 -3.57 -18.01
C LYS A 50 -18.03 -2.76 -19.19
N GLN A 51 -18.22 -1.45 -19.01
CA GLN A 51 -18.70 -0.56 -20.08
C GLN A 51 -17.76 -0.48 -21.29
N ALA A 52 -16.45 -0.56 -21.07
CA ALA A 52 -15.46 -0.61 -22.16
C ALA A 52 -15.52 -1.93 -22.93
N ARG A 53 -15.76 -3.07 -22.26
CA ARG A 53 -16.00 -4.36 -22.94
C ARG A 53 -17.30 -4.37 -23.75
N GLU A 54 -18.31 -3.66 -23.26
CA GLU A 54 -19.61 -3.49 -23.92
C GLU A 54 -19.58 -2.43 -25.04
N GLY A 55 -18.43 -1.79 -25.29
CA GLY A 55 -18.26 -0.79 -26.35
C GLY A 55 -18.82 0.60 -26.04
N LEU A 56 -19.34 0.84 -24.83
CA LEU A 56 -19.86 2.16 -24.41
C LEU A 56 -18.74 3.19 -24.16
N ILE A 57 -17.52 2.74 -23.90
CA ILE A 57 -16.35 3.60 -23.68
C ILE A 57 -15.33 3.30 -24.78
N VAL A 58 -15.10 4.27 -25.66
CA VAL A 58 -14.09 4.16 -26.71
C VAL A 58 -12.71 4.29 -26.07
N THR A 59 -12.00 3.17 -25.92
CA THR A 59 -10.62 3.14 -25.42
C THR A 59 -9.57 3.09 -26.54
N LYS A 60 -10.01 2.98 -27.80
CA LYS A 60 -9.13 2.97 -28.98
C LYS A 60 -8.64 4.40 -29.23
N GLY A 61 -7.35 4.65 -28.97
CA GLY A 61 -6.70 5.95 -29.19
C GLY A 61 -6.01 6.54 -27.96
N VAL A 62 -6.30 6.03 -26.76
CA VAL A 62 -5.58 6.47 -25.55
C VAL A 62 -4.27 5.70 -25.41
N SER A 63 -3.17 6.32 -25.84
CA SER A 63 -1.82 5.89 -25.51
C SER A 63 -1.55 6.29 -24.05
N VAL A 64 -1.34 5.30 -23.19
CA VAL A 64 -0.66 5.54 -21.91
C VAL A 64 0.81 5.36 -22.22
N ASP A 65 1.60 6.40 -21.98
CA ASP A 65 3.04 6.37 -22.21
C ASP A 65 3.67 5.22 -21.43
N ARG A 66 4.50 4.44 -22.12
CA ARG A 66 5.07 3.20 -21.59
C ARG A 66 5.95 3.47 -20.36
N ASP A 67 6.59 4.63 -20.35
CA ASP A 67 7.48 5.09 -19.29
C ASP A 67 6.71 5.29 -17.98
N VAL A 68 5.51 5.88 -18.04
CA VAL A 68 4.62 6.06 -16.87
C VAL A 68 4.21 4.71 -16.27
N ALA A 69 4.01 3.69 -17.12
CA ALA A 69 3.69 2.34 -16.65
C ALA A 69 4.88 1.66 -15.94
N GLU A 70 6.10 1.90 -16.41
CA GLU A 70 7.33 1.39 -15.80
C GLU A 70 7.59 2.06 -14.43
N GLU A 71 7.48 3.39 -14.35
CA GLU A 71 7.61 4.14 -13.10
C GLU A 71 6.59 3.70 -12.04
N LEU A 72 5.33 3.50 -12.43
CA LEU A 72 4.28 2.99 -11.53
C LEU A 72 4.61 1.61 -10.97
N LYS A 73 5.27 0.76 -11.76
CA LYS A 73 5.69 -0.57 -11.33
C LYS A 73 6.82 -0.49 -10.31
N GLU A 74 7.77 0.40 -10.51
CA GLU A 74 8.87 0.64 -9.57
C GLU A 74 8.37 1.21 -8.25
N LEU A 75 7.52 2.24 -8.30
CA LEU A 75 6.90 2.84 -7.11
C LEU A 75 6.17 1.79 -6.25
N ARG A 76 5.50 0.81 -6.88
CA ARG A 76 4.85 -0.28 -6.15
C ARG A 76 5.83 -1.23 -5.48
N LYS A 77 6.93 -1.58 -6.16
CA LYS A 77 7.96 -2.45 -5.57
C LYS A 77 8.55 -1.78 -4.32
N VAL A 78 8.85 -0.49 -4.43
CA VAL A 78 9.40 0.30 -3.31
C VAL A 78 8.39 0.40 -2.16
N LYS A 79 7.12 0.71 -2.44
CA LYS A 79 6.07 0.75 -1.40
C LYS A 79 5.92 -0.58 -0.66
N LYS A 80 5.89 -1.70 -1.37
CA LYS A 80 5.79 -3.03 -0.75
C LYS A 80 7.01 -3.35 0.11
N ALA A 81 8.21 -3.07 -0.38
CA ALA A 81 9.44 -3.26 0.38
C ALA A 81 9.45 -2.40 1.66
N TYR A 82 8.99 -1.15 1.56
CA TYR A 82 8.88 -0.25 2.70
C TYR A 82 7.87 -0.75 3.75
N GLU A 83 6.70 -1.22 3.33
CA GLU A 83 5.69 -1.80 4.24
C GLU A 83 6.21 -3.04 4.96
N GLN A 84 6.88 -3.95 4.24
CA GLN A 84 7.52 -5.13 4.83
C GLN A 84 8.58 -4.73 5.85
N LEU A 85 9.47 -3.80 5.48
CA LEU A 85 10.54 -3.32 6.36
C LEU A 85 9.97 -2.67 7.62
N LYS A 86 8.87 -1.93 7.51
CA LYS A 86 8.19 -1.32 8.65
C LYS A 86 7.63 -2.37 9.61
N LEU A 87 7.02 -3.43 9.09
CA LEU A 87 6.50 -4.54 9.90
C LEU A 87 7.63 -5.29 10.62
N GLU A 88 8.72 -5.60 9.92
CA GLU A 88 9.90 -6.25 10.50
C GLU A 88 10.51 -5.39 11.61
N HIS A 89 10.67 -4.09 11.36
CA HIS A 89 11.19 -3.16 12.34
C HIS A 89 10.28 -3.04 13.58
N ASP A 90 8.96 -2.98 13.40
CA ASP A 90 8.02 -2.94 14.51
C ASP A 90 8.04 -4.25 15.31
N LEU A 91 8.22 -5.40 14.65
CA LEU A 91 8.40 -6.68 15.32
C LEU A 91 9.69 -6.73 16.14
N LEU A 92 10.81 -6.28 15.56
CA LEU A 92 12.10 -6.19 16.25
C LEU A 92 12.03 -5.28 17.47
N LYS A 93 11.38 -4.11 17.35
CA LYS A 93 11.14 -3.22 18.50
C LYS A 93 10.36 -3.89 19.61
N LYS A 94 9.30 -4.63 19.28
CA LYS A 94 8.51 -5.40 20.27
C LYS A 94 9.34 -6.49 20.94
N ALA A 95 10.20 -7.19 20.19
CA ALA A 95 11.09 -8.20 20.75
C ALA A 95 12.13 -7.61 21.71
N ILE A 96 12.74 -6.47 21.35
CA ILE A 96 13.66 -5.73 22.23
C ILE A 96 12.95 -5.31 23.50
N ALA A 97 11.75 -4.72 23.40
CA ALA A 97 10.96 -4.32 24.57
C ALA A 97 10.62 -5.52 25.47
N PHE A 98 10.20 -6.65 24.90
CA PHE A 98 9.87 -7.85 25.65
C PHE A 98 11.06 -8.44 26.41
N THR A 99 12.23 -8.47 25.77
CA THR A 99 13.46 -8.99 26.39
C THR A 99 14.01 -8.07 27.47
N SER A 100 13.96 -6.75 27.27
CA SER A 100 14.38 -5.77 28.29
C SER A 100 13.45 -5.78 29.51
N GLU A 101 12.14 -5.89 29.33
CA GLU A 101 11.17 -6.04 30.43
C GLU A 101 11.41 -7.32 31.25
N ARG A 102 11.73 -8.45 30.60
CA ARG A 102 12.10 -9.69 31.33
C ARG A 102 13.38 -9.50 32.14
N ARG A 103 14.41 -8.87 31.57
CA ARG A 103 15.67 -8.61 32.25
C ARG A 103 15.49 -7.70 33.47
N ALA A 104 14.57 -6.75 33.43
CA ALA A 104 14.23 -5.91 34.57
C ALA A 104 13.50 -6.68 35.70
N LYS A 105 12.69 -7.69 35.36
CA LYS A 105 11.98 -8.54 36.33
C LYS A 105 12.87 -9.64 36.93
N SER A 106 13.89 -10.09 36.20
CA SER A 106 14.88 -11.05 36.69
C SER A 106 16.14 -10.31 37.16
N SER A 107 16.09 -9.71 38.35
CA SER A 107 17.31 -9.30 39.04
C SER A 107 18.19 -10.53 39.29
N PRO A 108 19.46 -10.57 38.85
CA PRO A 108 20.38 -11.60 39.29
C PRO A 108 20.66 -11.32 40.77
N THR A 109 20.01 -12.08 41.64
CA THR A 109 20.34 -12.12 43.07
C THR A 109 21.70 -12.81 43.22
N SER A 110 22.78 -12.08 42.96
CA SER A 110 24.11 -12.48 43.38
C SER A 110 24.22 -12.18 44.88
N LYS A 111 23.90 -13.18 45.71
CA LYS A 111 24.38 -13.23 47.09
C LYS A 111 25.92 -13.19 47.03
N ALA A 112 26.51 -12.04 47.36
CA ALA A 112 27.94 -11.93 47.60
C ALA A 112 28.28 -12.72 48.87
N VAL A 113 28.63 -14.00 48.72
CA VAL A 113 29.28 -14.77 49.78
C VAL A 113 30.78 -14.50 49.67
N LYS A 114 31.25 -13.53 50.45
CA LYS A 114 32.64 -13.45 50.92
C LYS A 114 32.50 -13.45 52.44
N GLY A 115 32.51 -14.59 53.11
CA GLY A 115 33.72 -15.39 53.30
C GLY A 115 34.46 -14.82 54.51
N ASN A 116 33.85 -14.95 55.69
CA ASN A 116 34.46 -14.55 56.96
C ASN A 116 35.67 -15.47 57.18
N THR A 117 36.88 -14.94 56.97
CA THR A 117 38.12 -15.69 57.19
C THR A 117 38.74 -15.17 58.49
N ARG A 118 39.23 -16.16 59.24
CA ARG A 118 39.55 -16.20 60.67
C ARG A 118 40.57 -15.17 61.15
#